data_AF-A0A7C5CKE8-F1
#
_entry.id   AF-A0A7C5CKE8-F1
#
_cell.length_a   1.000
_cell.length_b   1.000
_cell.length_c   1.000
_cell.angle_alpha   90.00
_cell.angle_beta   90.00
_cell.angle_gamma   90.00
#
_symmetry.space_group_name_H-M   'P 1'
#
loop_
_entity.id
_entity.type
_entity.pdbx_description
1 polymer ?
#
loop_
_entity_poly.entity_id
_entity_poly.type
_entity_poly.pdbx_seq_one_letter_code
_entity_poly.pdbx_strand_id
1 'polypeptide(L)'
;MGGKVGLKGTDNVLDEAVKRGALPLANLRASETLERIKTVIDKYHSDFPVKWLTCSGKMGEDCLKKYGFSCEVVHHCKKVTTADDTKRACK
;
A
#
# COMPACT_ATOMS: atom_id res chain seq x y z
N MET A 1 -8.48 -4.53 5.00
CA MET A 1 -8.08 -4.75 6.41
C MET A 1 -7.73 -6.22 6.66
N GLY A 2 -6.81 -6.81 5.88
CA GLY A 2 -6.60 -8.25 5.90
C GLY A 2 -6.09 -8.79 7.24
N GLY A 3 -6.62 -9.94 7.67
CA GLY A 3 -5.97 -10.84 8.64
C GLY A 3 -5.95 -10.40 10.11
N LYS A 4 -7.08 -10.56 10.81
CA LYS A 4 -7.17 -10.95 12.24
C LYS A 4 -8.61 -11.19 12.69
N VAL A 5 -9.58 -10.54 12.06
CA VAL A 5 -11.00 -10.53 12.47
C VAL A 5 -11.89 -11.56 11.75
N GLY A 6 -11.33 -12.45 10.91
CA GLY A 6 -12.09 -13.49 10.19
C GLY A 6 -13.09 -12.98 9.15
N LEU A 7 -13.19 -11.66 8.96
CA LEU A 7 -14.09 -11.05 7.98
C LEU A 7 -13.49 -11.17 6.58
N LYS A 8 -14.15 -11.98 5.73
CA LYS A 8 -13.80 -12.12 4.32
C LYS A 8 -14.36 -10.91 3.56
N GLY A 9 -13.46 -10.03 3.11
CA GLY A 9 -13.84 -8.75 2.50
C GLY A 9 -14.11 -7.69 3.57
N THR A 10 -13.73 -6.44 3.29
CA THR A 10 -14.05 -5.29 4.17
C THR A 10 -15.31 -4.55 3.75
N ASP A 11 -16.03 -5.09 2.77
CA ASP A 11 -17.23 -4.48 2.25
C ASP A 11 -18.32 -4.50 3.35
N ASN A 12 -18.85 -3.32 3.68
CA ASN A 12 -19.82 -3.06 4.75
C ASN A 12 -19.39 -3.31 6.21
N VAL A 13 -18.15 -3.75 6.47
CA VAL A 13 -17.65 -4.04 7.83
C VAL A 13 -16.37 -3.27 8.20
N LEU A 14 -16.03 -2.22 7.44
CA LEU A 14 -14.81 -1.43 7.64
C LEU A 14 -14.76 -0.79 9.04
N ASP A 15 -15.83 -0.14 9.47
CA ASP A 15 -15.89 0.52 10.79
C ASP A 15 -15.81 -0.49 11.94
N GLU A 16 -16.44 -1.66 11.78
CA GLU A 16 -16.39 -2.73 12.76
C GLU A 16 -15.00 -3.39 12.82
N ALA A 17 -14.34 -3.57 11.67
CA ALA A 17 -12.97 -4.05 11.61
C ALA A 17 -12.02 -3.07 12.31
N VAL A 18 -12.12 -1.76 12.06
CA VAL A 18 -11.31 -0.73 12.74
C VAL A 18 -11.57 -0.74 14.24
N LYS A 19 -12.84 -0.78 14.69
CA LYS A 19 -13.21 -0.85 16.12
C LYS A 19 -12.67 -2.10 16.81
N ARG A 20 -12.58 -3.23 16.08
CA ARG A 20 -11.99 -4.49 16.57
C ARG A 20 -10.46 -4.51 16.48
N GLY A 21 -9.82 -3.37 16.23
CA GLY A 21 -8.36 -3.24 16.21
C GLY A 21 -7.71 -3.81 14.94
N ALA A 22 -8.47 -3.98 13.86
CA ALA A 22 -7.87 -4.36 12.59
C ALA A 22 -6.95 -3.21 12.13
N LEU A 23 -5.70 -3.56 11.84
CA LEU A 23 -4.70 -2.66 11.30
C LEU A 23 -4.64 -2.83 9.78
N PRO A 24 -4.21 -1.81 9.02
CA PRO A 24 -3.97 -1.92 7.58
C PRO A 24 -2.74 -2.80 7.32
N LEU A 25 -2.91 -4.13 7.47
CA LEU A 25 -1.84 -5.13 7.32
C LEU A 25 -1.19 -5.10 5.94
N ALA A 26 -1.91 -4.65 4.91
CA ALA A 26 -1.38 -4.48 3.57
C ALA A 26 -0.21 -3.48 3.54
N ASN A 27 -0.37 -2.33 4.20
CA ASN A 27 0.68 -1.30 4.24
C ASN A 27 1.87 -1.75 5.10
N LEU A 28 1.62 -2.55 6.13
CA LEU A 28 2.68 -3.16 6.93
C LEU A 28 3.53 -4.11 6.08
N ARG A 29 2.89 -5.06 5.38
CA ARG A 29 3.59 -6.02 4.50
C ARG A 29 4.31 -5.33 3.33
N ALA A 30 3.69 -4.31 2.76
CA ALA A 30 4.32 -3.48 1.73
C ALA A 30 5.58 -2.80 2.28
N SER A 31 5.50 -2.26 3.50
CA SER A 31 6.64 -1.63 4.17
C SER A 31 7.79 -2.61 4.42
N GLU A 32 7.51 -3.80 4.94
CA GLU A 32 8.51 -4.86 5.15
C GLU A 32 9.21 -5.27 3.84
N THR A 33 8.46 -5.32 2.74
CA THR A 33 9.00 -5.66 1.42
C THR A 33 9.89 -4.55 0.89
N LEU A 34 9.43 -3.30 0.94
CA LEU A 34 10.16 -2.13 0.46
C LEU A 34 11.46 -1.90 1.24
N GLU A 35 11.44 -2.12 2.56
CA GLU A 35 12.64 -2.08 3.41
C GLU A 35 13.70 -3.09 2.94
N ARG A 36 13.27 -4.30 2.61
CA ARG A 36 14.17 -5.35 2.13
C ARG A 36 14.75 -5.03 0.76
N ILE A 37 13.95 -4.47 -0.15
CA ILE A 37 14.42 -3.97 -1.45
C ILE A 37 15.45 -2.86 -1.25
N LYS A 38 15.16 -1.88 -0.39
CA LYS A 38 16.07 -0.77 -0.09
C LYS A 38 17.40 -1.25 0.47
N THR A 39 17.36 -2.20 1.40
CA THR A 39 18.57 -2.81 1.98
C THR A 39 19.44 -3.49 0.93
N VAL A 40 18.83 -4.20 -0.03
CA VAL A 40 19.57 -4.85 -1.12
C VAL A 40 20.20 -3.82 -2.06
N ILE A 41 19.45 -2.79 -2.46
CA ILE A 41 19.96 -1.70 -3.31
C ILE A 41 21.15 -1.01 -2.65
N ASP A 42 21.00 -0.64 -1.37
CA ASP A 42 22.05 0.05 -0.61
C ASP A 42 23.28 -0.83 -0.40
N LYS A 43 23.09 -2.13 -0.13
CA LYS A 43 24.19 -3.07 0.09
C LYS A 43 25.06 -3.29 -1.16
N TYR A 44 24.43 -3.39 -2.32
CA TYR A 44 25.13 -3.75 -3.56
C TYR A 44 25.44 -2.55 -4.45
N HIS A 45 25.11 -1.32 -4.01
CA HIS A 45 25.22 -0.10 -4.83
C HIS A 45 24.66 -0.31 -6.24
N SER A 46 23.55 -1.05 -6.32
CA SER A 46 23.01 -1.51 -7.59
C SER A 46 22.14 -0.42 -8.19
N ASP A 47 22.50 0.04 -9.39
CA ASP A 47 21.59 0.78 -10.25
C ASP A 47 20.52 -0.19 -10.75
N PHE A 48 19.47 -0.34 -9.96
CA PHE A 48 18.29 -1.11 -10.34
C PHE A 48 17.18 -0.13 -10.72
N PRO A 49 17.00 0.18 -12.02
CA PRO A 49 16.00 1.14 -12.47
C PRO A 49 14.60 0.54 -12.32
N VAL A 50 14.00 0.73 -11.14
CA VAL A 50 12.62 0.34 -10.87
C VAL A 50 11.70 1.52 -11.15
N LYS A 51 10.74 1.31 -12.04
CA LYS A 51 9.61 2.21 -12.20
C LYS A 51 8.45 1.74 -11.32
N TRP A 52 8.15 2.49 -10.26
CA TRP A 52 7.01 2.21 -9.40
C TRP A 52 5.76 2.91 -9.92
N LEU A 53 4.69 2.13 -10.12
CA LEU A 53 3.35 2.64 -10.41
C LEU A 53 2.46 2.38 -9.20
N THR A 54 1.72 3.38 -8.74
CA THR A 54 0.89 3.24 -7.54
C THR A 54 -0.31 4.20 -7.53
N CYS A 55 -1.16 4.07 -6.52
CA CYS A 55 -2.26 5.00 -6.24
C CYS A 55 -1.86 5.97 -5.13
N SER A 56 -2.51 7.14 -5.10
CA SER A 56 -2.14 8.20 -4.16
C SER A 56 -2.40 7.85 -2.69
N GLY A 57 -1.65 8.52 -1.80
CA GLY A 57 -1.75 8.42 -0.35
C GLY A 57 -1.60 6.99 0.18
N LYS A 58 -2.53 6.61 1.06
CA LYS A 58 -2.49 5.33 1.79
C LYS A 58 -2.63 4.08 0.91
N MET A 59 -2.98 4.23 -0.37
CA MET A 59 -3.07 3.10 -1.31
C MET A 59 -1.70 2.64 -1.85
N GLY A 60 -0.62 3.38 -1.61
CA GLY A 60 0.72 2.88 -1.86
C GLY A 60 1.80 3.96 -1.98
N GLU A 61 1.43 5.16 -2.44
CA GLU A 61 2.33 6.32 -2.52
C GLU A 61 3.03 6.60 -1.19
N ASP A 62 2.29 6.64 -0.08
CA ASP A 62 2.86 6.93 1.25
C ASP A 62 3.90 5.88 1.67
N CYS A 63 3.66 4.60 1.33
CA CYS A 63 4.60 3.51 1.61
C CYS A 63 5.89 3.68 0.81
N LEU A 64 5.79 3.96 -0.50
CA LEU A 64 6.96 4.13 -1.35
C LEU A 64 7.80 5.34 -0.95
N LYS A 65 7.15 6.49 -0.72
CA LYS A 65 7.80 7.72 -0.26
C LYS A 65 8.52 7.55 1.07
N LYS A 66 7.93 6.79 2.01
CA LYS A 66 8.55 6.49 3.31
C LYS A 66 9.93 5.82 3.17
N TYR A 67 10.14 5.00 2.14
CA TYR A 67 11.41 4.31 1.87
C TYR A 67 12.28 5.01 0.81
N GLY A 68 11.93 6.24 0.42
CA GLY A 68 12.71 7.05 -0.52
C GLY A 68 12.59 6.63 -1.99
N PHE A 69 11.59 5.82 -2.35
CA PHE A 69 11.34 5.46 -3.73
C PHE A 69 10.52 6.54 -4.43
N SER A 70 10.92 6.89 -5.66
CA SER A 70 10.07 7.67 -6.56
C SER A 70 8.98 6.78 -7.13
N CYS A 71 7.81 7.34 -7.39
CA CYS A 71 6.70 6.62 -7.99
C CYS A 71 5.85 7.52 -8.89
N GLU A 72 5.23 6.91 -9.89
CA GLU A 72 4.19 7.53 -10.69
C GLU A 72 2.82 7.16 -10.09
N VAL A 73 2.02 8.18 -9.81
CA VAL A 73 0.65 8.00 -9.31
C VAL A 73 -0.29 7.88 -10.49
N VAL A 74 -0.78 6.66 -10.75
CA VAL A 74 -1.67 6.36 -11.88
C VAL A 74 -3.14 6.62 -11.56
N HIS A 75 -3.51 6.70 -10.27
CA HIS A 75 -4.85 7.04 -9.82
C HIS A 75 -4.82 7.83 -8.52
N HIS A 76 -5.62 8.90 -8.46
CA HIS A 76 -5.73 9.78 -7.29
C HIS A 76 -6.98 9.46 -6.49
N CYS A 77 -6.78 9.09 -5.23
CA CYS A 77 -7.80 8.67 -4.30
C CYS A 77 -8.09 9.74 -3.24
N LYS A 78 -9.32 9.76 -2.72
CA LYS A 78 -9.66 10.52 -1.52
C LYS A 78 -9.04 9.87 -0.27
N LYS A 79 -9.07 10.60 0.86
CA LYS A 79 -8.52 10.13 2.16
C LYS A 79 -9.12 8.79 2.63
N VAL A 80 -10.41 8.58 2.33
CA VAL A 80 -11.10 7.29 2.51
C VAL A 80 -11.25 6.68 1.13
N THR A 81 -10.67 5.49 0.96
CA THR A 81 -10.63 4.79 -0.32
C THR A 81 -11.79 3.81 -0.43
N THR A 82 -12.19 3.52 -1.67
CA THR A 82 -13.33 2.64 -1.97
C THR A 82 -12.90 1.54 -2.94
N ALA A 83 -13.71 0.49 -3.08
CA ALA A 83 -13.46 -0.57 -4.07
C ALA A 83 -13.42 -0.04 -5.51
N ASP A 84 -14.09 1.08 -5.77
CA ASP A 84 -14.13 1.76 -7.06
C ASP A 84 -12.78 2.43 -7.41
N ASP A 85 -12.02 2.87 -6.40
CA ASP A 85 -10.65 3.37 -6.60
C ASP A 85 -9.73 2.26 -7.11
N THR A 86 -9.83 1.06 -6.54
CA THR A 86 -9.08 -0.12 -7.03
C THR A 86 -9.45 -0.47 -8.47
N LYS A 87 -10.74 -0.40 -8.83
CA LYS A 87 -11.19 -0.70 -10.20
C LYS A 87 -10.68 0.31 -11.21
N ARG A 88 -10.68 1.61 -10.86
CA ARG A 88 -10.16 2.68 -11.74
C ARG A 88 -8.66 2.59 -11.93
N ALA A 89 -7.92 2.21 -10.89
CA ALA A 89 -6.47 2.08 -10.95
C ALA A 89 -5.98 0.99 -11.92
N CYS A 90 -6.84 0.04 -12.31
CA CYS A 90 -6.50 -1.07 -13.20
C CYS A 90 -7.10 -0.94 -14.62
N LYS A 91 -7.66 0.23 -14.97
CA LYS A 91 -8.08 0.55 -16.33
C LYS A 91 -6.93 1.17 -17.10
#